data_AF-A0A410G274-F1
#
_entry.id   AF-A0A410G274-F1
#
_cell.length_a   1.000
_cell.length_b   1.000
_cell.length_c   1.000
_cell.angle_alpha   90.00
_cell.angle_beta   90.00
_cell.angle_gamma   90.00
#
_symmetry.space_group_name_H-M   'P 1'
#
loop_
_entity.id
_entity.type
_entity.pdbx_description
1 polymer ?
#
loop_
_entity_poly.entity_id
_entity_poly.type
_entity_poly.pdbx_seq_one_letter_code
_entity_poly.pdbx_strand_id
1 'polypeptide(L)'
;MSMLISIVFLIGVMNEPRIEKNRILIYVAIGLASVTLLLSGSRTTYVGIIFFLLYFFLTQTGRFIVFVIIGTFLFGVVLLFTPTIVDRISETLENRVTYAMEDPGDVIQYRESRGVYDELSAGRVELHMKYVEYLLNHPYVIPFGRGFMNRMGVGNSAHNMYLSLISEVGILGLILFIRWLLSFMLISKGKMPGLQLALNGLIIAMMVTLYFGEHLYVYRPLFALLGYFILICIMLTIPLRNTK
;
A
#
# COMPACT_ATOMS: atom_id res chain seq x y z
N MET A 1 -3.58 0.56 -5.53
CA MET A 1 -3.55 1.57 -4.45
C MET A 1 -4.93 2.12 -4.08
N SER A 2 -5.68 2.76 -5.00
CA SER A 2 -7.03 3.25 -4.69
C SER A 2 -7.95 2.16 -4.12
N MET A 3 -7.97 0.97 -4.75
CA MET A 3 -8.75 -0.17 -4.26
C MET A 3 -8.31 -0.66 -2.87
N LEU A 4 -7.02 -0.58 -2.53
CA LEU A 4 -6.54 -0.89 -1.18
C LEU A 4 -7.12 0.10 -0.17
N ILE A 5 -7.04 1.41 -0.46
CA ILE A 5 -7.57 2.45 0.42
C ILE A 5 -9.09 2.23 0.62
N SER A 6 -9.81 1.90 -0.47
CA SER A 6 -11.25 1.57 -0.42
C SER A 6 -11.54 0.33 0.44
N ILE A 7 -10.78 -0.76 0.27
CA ILE A 7 -10.95 -2.00 1.07
C ILE A 7 -10.75 -1.71 2.55
N VAL A 8 -9.69 -0.97 2.91
CA VAL A 8 -9.41 -0.61 4.30
C VAL A 8 -10.56 0.21 4.89
N PHE A 9 -11.06 1.20 4.15
CA PHE A 9 -12.22 1.99 4.56
C PHE A 9 -13.47 1.12 4.78
N LEU A 10 -13.79 0.25 3.82
CA LEU A 10 -14.96 -0.65 3.89
C LEU A 10 -14.87 -1.61 5.07
N ILE A 11 -13.68 -2.17 5.35
CA ILE A 11 -13.44 -3.03 6.53
C ILE A 11 -13.62 -2.24 7.83
N GLY A 12 -13.20 -0.98 7.85
CA GLY A 12 -13.44 -0.09 9.00
C GLY A 12 -14.92 0.12 9.28
N VAL A 13 -15.68 0.51 8.25
CA VAL A 13 -17.13 0.69 8.33
C VAL A 13 -17.83 -0.62 8.73
N MET A 14 -17.41 -1.76 8.15
CA MET A 14 -17.94 -3.08 8.47
C MET A 14 -17.71 -3.50 9.92
N ASN A 15 -16.59 -3.11 10.53
CA ASN A 15 -16.29 -3.43 11.92
C ASN A 15 -16.83 -2.42 12.93
N GLU A 16 -17.40 -1.31 12.47
CA GLU A 16 -17.93 -0.27 13.34
C GLU A 16 -19.39 -0.54 13.75
N PRO A 17 -19.68 -0.84 15.04
CA PRO A 17 -21.04 -1.18 15.47
C PRO A 17 -22.02 0.00 15.43
N ARG A 18 -21.53 1.24 15.48
CA ARG A 18 -22.35 2.46 15.60
C ARG A 18 -22.89 2.99 14.27
N ILE A 19 -22.45 2.42 13.14
CA ILE A 19 -22.87 2.84 11.80
C ILE A 19 -23.89 1.82 11.28
N GLU A 20 -25.09 2.29 10.97
CA GLU A 20 -26.06 1.51 10.20
C GLU A 20 -25.51 1.24 8.81
N LYS A 21 -25.50 -0.04 8.42
CA LYS A 21 -24.83 -0.46 7.19
C LYS A 21 -25.51 -1.66 6.57
N ASN A 22 -25.60 -1.64 5.26
CA ASN A 22 -25.96 -2.80 4.47
C ASN A 22 -24.74 -3.72 4.34
N ARG A 23 -24.70 -4.78 5.16
CA ARG A 23 -23.57 -5.73 5.19
C ARG A 23 -23.33 -6.41 3.85
N ILE A 24 -24.40 -6.75 3.13
CA ILE A 24 -24.32 -7.42 1.82
C ILE A 24 -23.61 -6.51 0.83
N LEU A 25 -24.04 -5.24 0.75
CA LEU A 25 -23.43 -4.26 -0.15
C LEU A 25 -21.93 -4.07 0.14
N ILE A 26 -21.55 -4.01 1.42
CA ILE A 26 -20.13 -3.88 1.81
C ILE A 26 -19.33 -5.11 1.40
N TYR A 27 -19.84 -6.32 1.63
CA TYR A 27 -19.14 -7.54 1.24
C TYR A 27 -18.97 -7.64 -0.28
N VAL A 28 -20.00 -7.31 -1.05
CA VAL A 28 -19.92 -7.25 -2.52
C VAL A 28 -18.88 -6.23 -2.97
N ALA A 29 -18.87 -5.03 -2.37
CA ALA A 29 -17.89 -4.00 -2.68
C ALA A 29 -16.45 -4.43 -2.35
N ILE A 30 -16.23 -5.09 -1.20
CA ILE A 30 -14.93 -5.65 -0.83
C ILE A 30 -14.52 -6.74 -1.83
N GLY A 31 -15.43 -7.63 -2.23
CA GLY A 31 -15.17 -8.67 -3.22
C GLY A 31 -14.73 -8.10 -4.57
N LEU A 32 -15.49 -7.15 -5.12
CA LEU A 32 -15.16 -6.49 -6.39
C LEU A 32 -13.83 -5.71 -6.32
N ALA A 33 -13.59 -5.00 -5.22
CA ALA A 33 -12.33 -4.31 -5.00
C ALA A 33 -11.16 -5.29 -4.92
N SER A 34 -11.35 -6.46 -4.30
CA SER A 34 -10.32 -7.51 -4.20
C SER A 34 -10.00 -8.11 -5.56
N VAL A 35 -11.01 -8.40 -6.39
CA VAL A 35 -10.83 -8.86 -7.77
C VAL A 35 -10.04 -7.82 -8.59
N THR A 36 -10.43 -6.55 -8.53
CA THR A 36 -9.74 -5.47 -9.26
C THR A 36 -8.29 -5.34 -8.80
N LEU A 37 -8.03 -5.57 -7.52
CA LEU A 37 -6.69 -5.50 -6.96
C LEU A 37 -5.79 -6.65 -7.44
N LEU A 38 -6.34 -7.87 -7.53
CA LEU A 38 -5.64 -9.03 -8.08
C LEU A 38 -5.39 -8.87 -9.59
N LEU A 39 -6.38 -8.38 -10.33
CA LEU A 39 -6.23 -8.07 -11.77
C LEU A 39 -5.21 -6.95 -12.02
N SER A 40 -5.05 -6.01 -11.08
CA SER A 40 -4.10 -4.90 -11.23
C SER A 40 -2.63 -5.36 -11.23
N GLY A 41 -2.30 -6.53 -10.66
CA GLY A 41 -0.92 -7.02 -10.62
C GLY A 41 0.06 -6.15 -9.82
N SER A 42 -0.42 -5.24 -8.99
CA SER A 42 0.42 -4.25 -8.30
C SER A 42 1.05 -4.83 -7.03
N ARG A 43 2.33 -5.21 -7.11
CA ARG A 43 3.13 -5.74 -6.00
C ARG A 43 3.09 -4.85 -4.75
N THR A 44 3.21 -3.53 -4.92
CA THR A 44 3.12 -2.56 -3.82
C THR A 44 1.75 -2.59 -3.14
N THR A 45 0.68 -2.86 -3.91
CA THR A 45 -0.67 -2.98 -3.36
C THR A 45 -0.85 -4.28 -2.58
N TYR A 46 -0.28 -5.38 -3.04
CA TYR A 46 -0.29 -6.64 -2.28
C TYR A 46 0.43 -6.51 -0.95
N VAL A 47 1.62 -5.91 -0.92
CA VAL A 47 2.37 -5.65 0.32
C VAL A 47 1.54 -4.81 1.29
N GLY A 48 0.93 -3.73 0.82
CA GLY A 48 0.09 -2.88 1.67
C GLY A 48 -1.11 -3.63 2.27
N ILE A 49 -1.78 -4.48 1.49
CA ILE A 49 -2.87 -5.32 2.02
C ILE A 49 -2.36 -6.31 3.06
N ILE A 50 -1.22 -6.95 2.82
CA ILE A 50 -0.66 -7.92 3.77
C ILE A 50 -0.39 -7.26 5.12
N PHE A 51 0.24 -6.09 5.14
CA PHE A 51 0.51 -5.37 6.39
C PHE A 51 -0.77 -4.85 7.05
N PHE A 52 -1.76 -4.42 6.27
CA PHE A 52 -3.08 -4.08 6.81
C PHE A 52 -3.78 -5.29 7.46
N LEU A 53 -3.82 -6.43 6.76
CA LEU A 53 -4.45 -7.66 7.24
C LEU A 53 -3.73 -8.22 8.46
N LEU A 54 -2.39 -8.15 8.49
CA LEU A 54 -1.60 -8.50 9.66
C LEU A 54 -1.94 -7.60 10.85
N TYR A 55 -2.02 -6.29 10.63
CA TYR A 55 -2.46 -5.36 11.68
C TYR A 55 -3.88 -5.67 12.16
N PHE A 56 -4.82 -5.96 11.26
CA PHE A 56 -6.19 -6.34 11.59
C PHE A 56 -6.26 -7.64 12.39
N PHE A 57 -5.50 -8.65 11.99
CA PHE A 57 -5.38 -9.92 12.71
C PHE A 57 -4.85 -9.73 14.13
N LEU A 58 -3.80 -8.94 14.31
CA LEU A 58 -3.17 -8.69 15.61
C LEU A 58 -4.04 -7.86 16.57
N THR A 59 -4.88 -6.98 16.04
CA THR A 59 -5.70 -6.08 16.86
C THR A 59 -7.11 -6.60 17.13
N GLN A 60 -7.70 -7.37 16.20
CA GLN A 60 -9.08 -7.87 16.30
C GLN A 60 -9.22 -9.28 15.71
N THR A 61 -8.47 -10.25 16.26
CA THR A 61 -8.36 -11.63 15.74
C THR A 61 -9.71 -12.31 15.47
N GLY A 62 -10.67 -12.23 16.41
CA GLY A 62 -11.98 -12.89 16.23
C GLY A 62 -12.77 -12.34 15.04
N ARG A 63 -12.78 -11.01 14.86
CA ARG A 63 -13.48 -10.37 13.73
C ARG A 63 -12.73 -10.60 12.42
N PHE A 64 -11.41 -10.66 12.46
CA PHE A 64 -10.59 -11.03 11.32
C PHE A 64 -10.93 -12.44 10.82
N ILE A 65 -11.03 -13.44 11.70
CA ILE A 65 -11.36 -14.82 11.32
C ILE A 65 -12.74 -14.87 10.64
N VAL A 66 -13.76 -14.22 11.21
CA VAL A 66 -15.10 -14.14 10.60
C VAL A 66 -15.04 -13.47 9.22
N PHE A 67 -14.28 -12.37 9.10
CA PHE A 67 -14.07 -11.69 7.84
C PHE A 67 -13.40 -12.59 6.79
N VAL A 68 -12.36 -13.33 7.17
CA VAL A 68 -11.67 -14.26 6.25
C VAL A 68 -12.58 -15.39 5.82
N ILE A 69 -13.34 -16.00 6.72
CA ILE A 69 -14.26 -17.10 6.37
C ILE A 69 -15.31 -16.61 5.36
N ILE A 70 -16.01 -15.51 5.68
CA ILE A 70 -17.05 -14.96 4.81
C ILE A 70 -16.44 -14.44 3.50
N GLY A 71 -15.30 -13.75 3.59
CA GLY A 71 -14.59 -13.19 2.44
C GLY A 71 -14.13 -14.27 1.48
N THR A 72 -13.52 -15.36 1.97
CA THR A 72 -13.10 -16.50 1.15
C THR A 72 -14.29 -17.20 0.52
N PHE A 73 -15.39 -17.39 1.24
CA PHE A 73 -16.61 -17.96 0.67
C PHE A 73 -17.15 -17.12 -0.49
N LEU A 74 -17.34 -15.81 -0.27
CA LEU A 74 -17.86 -14.91 -1.30
C LEU A 74 -16.91 -14.75 -2.49
N PHE A 75 -15.61 -14.67 -2.22
CA PHE A 75 -14.60 -14.60 -3.26
C PHE A 75 -14.58 -15.91 -4.09
N GLY A 76 -14.66 -17.07 -3.44
CA GLY A 76 -14.80 -18.37 -4.10
C GLY A 76 -16.03 -18.44 -5.00
N VAL A 77 -17.18 -17.95 -4.51
CA VAL A 77 -18.40 -17.83 -5.33
C VAL A 77 -18.15 -16.99 -6.58
N VAL A 78 -17.58 -15.78 -6.44
CA VAL A 78 -17.28 -14.91 -7.59
C VAL A 78 -16.36 -15.58 -8.61
N LEU A 79 -15.31 -16.27 -8.14
CA LEU A 79 -14.39 -16.99 -9.03
C LEU A 79 -15.06 -18.16 -9.76
N LEU A 80 -15.93 -18.92 -9.09
CA LEU A 80 -16.65 -20.04 -9.70
C LEU A 80 -17.61 -19.58 -10.81
N PHE A 81 -18.24 -18.41 -10.66
CA PHE A 81 -19.17 -17.87 -11.65
C PHE A 81 -18.50 -17.12 -12.79
N THR A 82 -17.18 -16.91 -12.77
CA THR A 82 -16.48 -16.17 -13.84
C THR A 82 -15.09 -16.77 -14.11
N PRO A 83 -15.01 -17.88 -14.88
CA PRO A 83 -13.75 -18.55 -15.18
C PRO A 83 -12.74 -17.62 -15.89
N THR A 84 -13.22 -16.69 -16.73
CA THR A 84 -12.37 -15.70 -17.39
C THR A 84 -11.61 -14.80 -16.41
N ILE A 85 -12.19 -14.49 -15.23
CA ILE A 85 -11.49 -13.71 -14.20
C ILE A 85 -10.38 -14.55 -13.56
N VAL A 86 -10.63 -15.84 -13.32
CA VAL A 86 -9.63 -16.76 -12.77
C VAL A 86 -8.44 -16.84 -13.70
N ASP A 87 -8.66 -17.09 -14.99
CA ASP A 87 -7.59 -17.22 -15.98
C ASP A 87 -6.76 -15.93 -16.06
N ARG A 88 -7.41 -14.77 -16.05
CA ARG A 88 -6.72 -13.47 -16.05
C ARG A 88 -5.94 -13.20 -14.77
N ILE A 89 -6.44 -13.60 -13.62
CA ILE A 89 -5.71 -13.48 -12.35
C ILE A 89 -4.50 -14.42 -12.38
N SER A 90 -4.68 -15.68 -12.79
CA SER A 90 -3.59 -16.66 -12.91
C SER A 90 -2.54 -16.16 -13.88
N GLU A 91 -2.92 -15.73 -15.08
CA GLU A 91 -2.01 -15.12 -16.06
C GLU A 91 -1.28 -13.90 -15.47
N THR A 92 -1.98 -13.03 -14.74
CA THR A 92 -1.37 -11.84 -14.12
C THR A 92 -0.38 -12.23 -13.02
N LEU A 93 -0.65 -13.27 -12.24
CA LEU A 93 0.24 -13.74 -11.17
C LEU A 93 1.42 -14.53 -11.74
N GLU A 94 1.18 -15.44 -12.67
CA GLU A 94 2.20 -16.23 -13.38
C GLU A 94 3.12 -15.33 -14.19
N ASN A 95 2.61 -14.38 -14.98
CA ASN A 95 3.47 -13.42 -15.68
C ASN A 95 4.31 -12.54 -14.72
N ARG A 96 3.98 -12.52 -13.42
CA ARG A 96 4.75 -11.79 -12.39
C ARG A 96 5.70 -12.67 -11.60
N VAL A 97 5.54 -14.00 -11.65
CA VAL A 97 6.33 -15.02 -10.92
C VAL A 97 7.19 -15.85 -11.89
N THR A 98 6.61 -16.33 -12.98
CA THR A 98 7.20 -17.25 -13.98
C THR A 98 8.16 -16.56 -14.94
N TYR A 99 8.01 -15.26 -15.20
CA TYR A 99 9.02 -14.46 -15.92
C TYR A 99 10.35 -14.29 -15.15
N ALA A 100 10.49 -14.93 -13.97
CA ALA A 100 11.75 -15.04 -13.22
C ALA A 100 12.32 -16.48 -13.19
N MET A 101 11.69 -17.44 -13.89
CA MET A 101 12.09 -18.85 -13.94
C MET A 101 11.72 -19.44 -15.31
N GLU A 102 12.56 -19.19 -16.33
CA GLU A 102 12.27 -19.63 -17.70
C GLU A 102 12.61 -21.12 -17.99
N ASP A 103 13.31 -21.85 -17.11
CA ASP A 103 13.57 -23.30 -17.34
C ASP A 103 13.62 -24.14 -16.04
N PRO A 104 13.07 -25.38 -16.00
CA PRO A 104 13.15 -26.27 -14.83
C PRO A 104 14.59 -26.72 -14.47
N GLY A 105 15.56 -26.51 -15.38
CA GLY A 105 16.99 -26.72 -15.15
C GLY A 105 17.69 -25.56 -14.43
N ASP A 106 17.09 -24.37 -14.40
CA ASP A 106 17.73 -23.14 -13.87
C ASP A 106 17.59 -22.98 -12.36
N VAL A 107 16.83 -23.84 -11.67
CA VAL A 107 16.70 -23.83 -10.21
C VAL A 107 18.06 -24.04 -9.52
N ILE A 108 19.03 -24.66 -10.22
CA ILE A 108 20.39 -24.87 -9.73
C ILE A 108 21.28 -23.65 -10.01
N GLN A 109 21.12 -22.95 -11.14
CA GLN A 109 21.89 -21.73 -11.45
C GLN A 109 21.38 -20.48 -10.72
N TYR A 110 20.07 -20.36 -10.46
CA TYR A 110 19.50 -19.27 -9.66
C TYR A 110 19.79 -19.37 -8.16
N ARG A 111 20.27 -20.52 -7.69
CA ARG A 111 20.77 -20.66 -6.32
C ARG A 111 22.09 -19.90 -6.10
N GLU A 112 22.83 -19.61 -7.17
CA GLU A 112 24.11 -18.88 -7.12
C GLU A 112 24.02 -17.44 -7.64
N SER A 113 22.96 -17.06 -8.38
CA SER A 113 22.83 -15.71 -8.95
C SER A 113 21.78 -14.87 -8.22
N ARG A 114 22.12 -13.60 -7.99
CA ARG A 114 21.21 -12.53 -7.50
C ARG A 114 20.02 -12.25 -8.45
N GLY A 115 19.87 -13.00 -9.56
CA GLY A 115 18.99 -12.73 -10.69
C GLY A 115 17.50 -12.70 -10.35
N VAL A 116 16.98 -13.66 -9.56
CA VAL A 116 15.55 -13.67 -9.19
C VAL A 116 15.16 -12.42 -8.41
N TYR A 117 16.02 -11.97 -7.48
CA TYR A 117 15.75 -10.76 -6.69
C TYR A 117 15.85 -9.48 -7.51
N ASP A 118 16.83 -9.41 -8.42
CA ASP A 118 17.03 -8.24 -9.27
C ASP A 118 15.87 -8.07 -10.28
N GLU A 119 15.37 -9.17 -10.85
CA GLU A 119 14.19 -9.18 -11.75
C GLU A 119 12.87 -8.92 -11.00
N LEU A 120 12.72 -9.47 -9.79
CA LEU A 120 11.57 -9.15 -8.91
C LEU A 120 11.56 -7.69 -8.46
N SER A 121 12.71 -7.02 -8.44
CA SER A 121 12.80 -5.59 -8.11
C SER A 121 12.40 -4.68 -9.27
N ALA A 122 12.31 -5.20 -10.51
CA ALA A 122 12.03 -4.42 -11.73
C ALA A 122 12.93 -3.17 -11.87
N GLY A 123 14.23 -3.31 -11.59
CA GLY A 123 15.22 -2.21 -11.67
C GLY A 123 15.18 -1.20 -10.51
N ARG A 124 14.34 -1.42 -9.49
CA ARG A 124 14.25 -0.50 -8.32
C ARG A 124 15.51 -0.50 -7.46
N VAL A 125 16.21 -1.63 -7.37
CA VAL A 125 17.46 -1.72 -6.61
C VAL A 125 18.50 -0.76 -7.19
N GLU A 126 18.66 -0.74 -8.51
CA GLU A 126 19.60 0.17 -9.19
C GLU A 126 19.20 1.64 -8.98
N LEU A 127 17.90 1.96 -9.05
CA LEU A 127 17.41 3.31 -8.77
C LEU A 127 17.66 3.72 -7.31
N HIS A 128 17.42 2.84 -6.34
CA HIS A 128 17.72 3.10 -4.94
C HIS A 128 19.21 3.38 -4.75
N MET A 129 20.08 2.56 -5.35
CA MET A 129 21.52 2.72 -5.26
C MET A 129 22.01 4.03 -5.88
N LYS A 130 21.48 4.43 -7.03
CA LYS A 130 21.76 5.74 -7.64
C LYS A 130 21.45 6.90 -6.70
N TYR A 131 20.34 6.83 -5.98
CA TYR A 131 19.98 7.84 -4.97
C TYR A 131 20.91 7.81 -3.76
N VAL A 132 21.27 6.61 -3.27
CA VAL A 132 22.21 6.46 -2.15
C VAL A 132 23.59 7.00 -2.50
N GLU A 133 24.15 6.60 -3.65
CA GLU A 133 25.44 7.08 -4.15
C GLU A 133 25.45 8.60 -4.32
N TYR A 134 24.38 9.17 -4.89
CA TYR A 134 24.26 10.61 -5.01
C TYR A 134 24.30 11.33 -3.66
N LEU A 135 23.56 10.83 -2.65
CA LEU A 135 23.52 11.41 -1.31
C LEU A 135 24.88 11.31 -0.60
N LEU A 136 25.60 10.20 -0.80
CA LEU A 136 26.95 10.02 -0.27
C LEU A 136 27.96 10.98 -0.91
N ASN A 137 27.83 11.23 -2.22
CA ASN A 137 28.69 12.17 -2.94
C ASN A 137 28.34 13.64 -2.68
N HIS A 138 27.14 13.93 -2.19
CA HIS A 138 26.65 15.28 -1.89
C HIS A 138 26.06 15.37 -0.47
N PRO A 139 26.88 15.19 0.58
CA PRO A 139 26.39 15.09 1.96
C PRO A 139 25.68 16.36 2.44
N TYR A 140 25.98 17.52 1.85
CA TYR A 140 25.30 18.79 2.14
C TYR A 140 23.81 18.77 1.76
N VAL A 141 23.37 17.87 0.87
CA VAL A 141 21.96 17.69 0.48
C VAL A 141 21.17 16.97 1.57
N ILE A 142 21.80 16.10 2.36
CA ILE A 142 21.12 15.26 3.35
C ILE A 142 20.27 16.07 4.36
N PRO A 143 20.75 17.17 4.99
CA PRO A 143 19.95 17.90 5.96
C PRO A 143 18.78 18.69 5.36
N PHE A 144 18.97 19.34 4.20
CA PHE A 144 18.04 20.34 3.66
C PHE A 144 17.43 20.02 2.30
N GLY A 145 17.95 19.00 1.61
CA GLY A 145 17.55 18.64 0.25
C GLY A 145 18.07 19.60 -0.80
N ARG A 146 17.77 19.30 -2.06
CA ARG A 146 18.16 20.09 -3.24
C ARG A 146 17.05 21.01 -3.78
N GLY A 147 15.89 21.00 -3.14
CA GLY A 147 14.69 21.70 -3.58
C GLY A 147 13.55 20.75 -3.97
N PHE A 148 12.33 21.14 -3.58
CA PHE A 148 11.10 20.40 -3.84
C PHE A 148 10.82 20.27 -5.34
N MET A 149 10.48 19.06 -5.80
CA MET A 149 10.20 18.75 -7.22
C MET A 149 11.36 19.05 -8.18
N ASN A 150 12.58 19.17 -7.66
CA ASN A 150 13.74 19.43 -8.50
C ASN A 150 14.15 18.15 -9.23
N ARG A 151 13.87 18.07 -10.54
CA ARG A 151 14.19 16.91 -11.40
C ARG A 151 15.59 16.94 -12.02
N MET A 152 16.35 18.01 -11.84
CA MET A 152 17.63 18.23 -12.53
C MET A 152 18.83 17.50 -11.89
N GLY A 153 18.67 16.27 -11.36
CA GLY A 153 19.78 15.61 -10.67
C GLY A 153 19.84 14.09 -10.75
N VAL A 154 18.84 13.37 -10.23
CA VAL A 154 18.90 11.89 -10.09
C VAL A 154 17.69 11.24 -10.72
N GLY A 155 17.71 11.11 -12.06
CA GLY A 155 16.71 10.36 -12.82
C GLY A 155 15.24 10.73 -12.58
N ASN A 156 14.34 9.93 -13.18
CA ASN A 156 12.90 10.04 -12.96
C ASN A 156 12.51 9.11 -11.78
N SER A 157 12.38 9.66 -10.57
CA SER A 157 11.86 8.98 -9.36
C SER A 157 12.77 7.88 -8.77
N ALA A 158 12.96 7.87 -7.44
CA ALA A 158 13.63 6.77 -6.76
C ALA A 158 12.74 5.53 -6.65
N HIS A 159 11.44 5.65 -6.93
CA HIS A 159 10.42 4.67 -6.58
C HIS A 159 10.45 4.27 -5.09
N ASN A 160 10.97 5.16 -4.25
CA ASN A 160 11.05 5.06 -2.81
C ASN A 160 10.87 6.47 -2.24
N MET A 161 9.73 6.69 -1.58
CA MET A 161 9.38 8.00 -1.06
C MET A 161 10.42 8.57 -0.12
N TYR A 162 11.04 7.70 0.70
CA TYR A 162 11.96 8.13 1.73
C TYR A 162 13.26 8.67 1.12
N LEU A 163 13.82 7.97 0.14
CA LEU A 163 15.00 8.43 -0.59
C LEU A 163 14.70 9.69 -1.41
N SER A 164 13.53 9.76 -2.03
CA SER A 164 13.09 10.95 -2.77
C SER A 164 12.92 12.16 -1.86
N LEU A 165 12.33 12.00 -0.68
CA LEU A 165 12.20 13.09 0.29
C LEU A 165 13.55 13.55 0.83
N ILE A 166 14.48 12.64 1.15
CA ILE A 166 15.82 13.03 1.60
C ILE A 166 16.55 13.81 0.49
N SER A 167 16.44 13.38 -0.77
CA SER A 167 17.05 14.06 -1.91
C SER A 167 16.44 15.44 -2.16
N GLU A 168 15.12 15.58 -2.07
CA GLU A 168 14.42 16.83 -2.44
C GLU A 168 14.34 17.85 -1.29
N VAL A 169 14.00 17.41 -0.09
CA VAL A 169 13.70 18.28 1.08
C VAL A 169 14.50 17.91 2.34
N GLY A 170 15.43 16.97 2.22
CA GLY A 170 16.33 16.56 3.30
C GLY A 170 15.65 15.73 4.39
N ILE A 171 16.44 15.37 5.39
CA ILE A 171 15.96 14.66 6.59
C ILE A 171 14.90 15.48 7.32
N LEU A 172 14.99 16.81 7.32
CA LEU A 172 13.98 17.68 7.93
C LEU A 172 12.61 17.49 7.27
N GLY A 173 12.54 17.51 5.95
CA GLY A 173 11.30 17.27 5.22
C GLY A 173 10.77 15.85 5.43
N LEU A 174 11.66 14.84 5.46
CA LEU A 174 11.29 13.47 5.79
C LEU A 174 10.66 13.36 7.19
N ILE A 175 11.24 13.99 8.21
CA ILE A 175 10.70 13.99 9.56
C ILE A 175 9.32 14.64 9.60
N LEU A 176 9.14 15.79 8.95
CA LEU A 176 7.85 16.46 8.87
C LEU A 176 6.80 15.58 8.17
N PHE A 177 7.19 14.89 7.10
CA PHE A 177 6.31 13.98 6.37
C PHE A 177 5.89 12.77 7.22
N ILE A 178 6.83 12.10 7.88
CA ILE A 178 6.53 10.97 8.78
C ILE A 178 5.66 11.44 9.95
N ARG A 179 5.99 12.59 10.56
CA ARG A 179 5.20 13.16 11.65
C ARG A 179 3.78 13.49 11.21
N TRP A 180 3.60 14.06 10.01
CA TRP A 180 2.28 14.31 9.44
C TRP A 180 1.50 13.00 9.28
N LEU A 181 2.11 11.96 8.72
CA LEU A 181 1.45 10.68 8.51
C LEU A 181 1.07 9.99 9.84
N LEU A 182 1.99 9.98 10.82
CA LEU A 182 1.74 9.43 12.16
C LEU A 182 0.71 10.24 12.96
N SER A 183 0.53 11.52 12.65
CA SER A 183 -0.43 12.37 13.36
C SER A 183 -1.85 11.81 13.28
N PHE A 184 -2.23 11.17 12.17
CA PHE A 184 -3.54 10.52 12.02
C PHE A 184 -3.78 9.40 13.05
N MET A 185 -2.74 8.67 13.45
CA MET A 185 -2.85 7.62 14.48
C MET A 185 -2.99 8.16 15.90
N LEU A 186 -2.66 9.44 16.10
CA LEU A 186 -2.69 10.12 17.39
C LEU A 186 -4.03 10.84 17.65
N ILE A 187 -4.87 11.02 16.63
CA ILE A 187 -6.18 11.67 16.78
C ILE A 187 -7.14 10.72 17.54
N SER A 188 -7.67 11.21 18.66
CA SER A 188 -8.58 10.60 19.66
C SER A 188 -9.09 9.16 19.43
N LYS A 189 -8.79 8.29 20.40
CA LYS A 189 -8.82 6.82 20.35
C LYS A 189 -10.06 6.16 20.99
N GLY A 190 -11.15 6.90 21.21
CA GLY A 190 -12.12 6.49 22.23
C GLY A 190 -13.46 5.92 21.77
N LYS A 191 -13.92 6.23 20.55
CA LYS A 191 -15.39 6.16 20.28
C LYS A 191 -15.81 5.29 19.10
N MET A 192 -14.95 5.00 18.12
CA MET A 192 -15.32 4.15 16.97
C MET A 192 -14.16 3.20 16.62
N PRO A 193 -14.07 2.04 17.31
CA PRO A 193 -12.91 1.15 17.21
C PRO A 193 -12.73 0.52 15.81
N GLY A 194 -13.80 0.38 15.02
CA GLY A 194 -13.73 -0.11 13.64
C GLY A 194 -13.10 0.92 12.70
N LEU A 195 -13.50 2.19 12.82
CA LEU A 195 -12.90 3.26 12.02
C LEU A 195 -11.45 3.53 12.41
N GLN A 196 -11.14 3.48 13.72
CA GLN A 196 -9.79 3.65 14.22
C GLN A 196 -8.86 2.52 13.75
N LEU A 197 -9.36 1.28 13.76
CA LEU A 197 -8.66 0.13 13.18
C LEU A 197 -8.28 0.40 11.72
N ALA A 198 -9.26 0.83 10.91
CA ALA A 198 -9.02 1.13 9.51
C ALA A 198 -8.02 2.28 9.33
N LEU A 199 -8.14 3.36 10.11
CA LEU A 199 -7.24 4.50 10.03
C LEU A 199 -5.81 4.09 10.36
N ASN A 200 -5.58 3.46 11.51
CA ASN A 200 -4.24 3.03 11.92
C ASN A 200 -3.65 2.00 10.94
N GLY A 201 -4.45 1.03 10.52
CA GLY A 201 -4.03 0.02 9.56
C GLY A 201 -3.70 0.64 8.20
N LEU A 202 -4.46 1.64 7.75
CA LEU A 202 -4.18 2.38 6.52
C LEU A 202 -2.85 3.13 6.63
N ILE A 203 -2.60 3.82 7.74
CA ILE A 203 -1.34 4.56 7.96
C ILE A 203 -0.15 3.61 7.96
N ILE A 204 -0.23 2.47 8.67
CA ILE A 204 0.83 1.44 8.67
C ILE A 204 1.06 0.89 7.27
N ALA A 205 -0.01 0.54 6.55
CA ALA A 205 0.08 0.06 5.18
C ALA A 205 0.76 1.10 4.28
N MET A 206 0.36 2.37 4.37
CA MET A 206 0.99 3.45 3.60
C MET A 206 2.46 3.62 3.95
N MET A 207 2.84 3.62 5.23
CA MET A 207 4.26 3.70 5.63
C MET A 207 5.09 2.60 4.97
N VAL A 208 4.59 1.36 4.95
CA VAL A 208 5.33 0.27 4.30
C VAL A 208 5.34 0.43 2.79
N THR A 209 4.20 0.72 2.17
CA THR A 209 4.14 0.81 0.70
C THR A 209 4.92 1.98 0.14
N LEU A 210 5.11 3.06 0.91
CA LEU A 210 5.90 4.22 0.50
C LEU A 210 7.40 3.92 0.37
N TYR A 211 7.89 2.84 0.98
CA TYR A 211 9.24 2.34 0.71
C TYR A 211 9.37 1.82 -0.74
N PHE A 212 8.29 1.28 -1.29
CA PHE A 212 8.26 0.64 -2.60
C PHE A 212 7.57 1.49 -3.68
N GLY A 213 7.20 2.74 -3.38
CA GLY A 213 6.62 3.64 -4.36
C GLY A 213 6.30 5.03 -3.81
N GLU A 214 5.98 5.97 -4.70
CA GLU A 214 5.86 7.39 -4.36
C GLU A 214 4.41 7.90 -4.43
N HIS A 215 3.46 7.01 -4.14
CA HIS A 215 2.04 7.23 -4.45
C HIS A 215 1.35 8.29 -3.56
N LEU A 216 1.94 8.69 -2.43
CA LEU A 216 1.49 9.83 -1.62
C LEU A 216 2.33 11.11 -1.83
N TYR A 217 2.99 11.24 -2.99
CA TYR A 217 3.73 12.45 -3.34
C TYR A 217 3.01 13.30 -4.39
N VAL A 218 3.35 14.58 -4.41
CA VAL A 218 2.78 15.56 -5.34
C VAL A 218 3.44 15.43 -6.71
N TYR A 219 3.18 14.33 -7.42
CA TYR A 219 3.48 14.19 -8.85
C TYR A 219 2.18 14.16 -9.67
N ARG A 220 2.20 14.70 -10.90
CA ARG A 220 0.99 15.05 -11.69
C ARG A 220 -0.12 13.98 -11.77
N PRO A 221 0.14 12.67 -11.91
CA PRO A 221 -0.92 11.64 -11.87
C PRO A 221 -1.19 11.05 -10.47
N LEU A 222 -0.28 11.25 -9.49
CA LEU A 222 -0.38 10.72 -8.13
C LEU A 222 -1.10 11.67 -7.17
N PHE A 223 -1.31 12.93 -7.56
CA PHE A 223 -2.10 13.89 -6.80
C PHE A 223 -3.52 13.39 -6.52
N ALA A 224 -4.16 12.70 -7.47
CA ALA A 224 -5.47 12.10 -7.26
C ALA A 224 -5.45 11.04 -6.14
N LEU A 225 -4.34 10.32 -5.99
CA LEU A 225 -4.20 9.29 -4.96
C LEU A 225 -3.93 9.89 -3.58
N LEU A 226 -3.07 10.91 -3.51
CA LEU A 226 -2.88 11.70 -2.30
C LEU A 226 -4.19 12.35 -1.85
N GLY A 227 -4.93 12.97 -2.77
CA GLY A 227 -6.24 13.55 -2.50
C GLY A 227 -7.26 12.52 -2.01
N TYR A 228 -7.30 11.35 -2.65
CA TYR A 228 -8.16 10.25 -2.22
C TYR A 228 -7.79 9.72 -0.84
N PHE A 229 -6.49 9.56 -0.56
CA PHE A 229 -6.00 9.17 0.75
C PHE A 229 -6.41 10.18 1.83
N ILE A 230 -6.21 11.49 1.60
CA ILE A 230 -6.60 12.55 2.53
C ILE A 230 -8.11 12.51 2.77
N LEU A 231 -8.92 12.38 1.72
CA LEU A 231 -10.38 12.29 1.82
C LEU A 231 -10.80 11.13 2.72
N ILE A 232 -10.22 9.94 2.52
CA ILE A 232 -10.54 8.76 3.32
C ILE A 232 -10.06 8.92 4.77
N CYS A 233 -8.86 9.47 5.01
CA CYS A 233 -8.40 9.79 6.35
C CYS A 233 -9.36 10.77 7.06
N ILE A 234 -9.85 11.79 6.36
CA ILE A 234 -10.85 12.74 6.89
C ILE A 234 -12.15 12.01 7.24
N MET A 235 -12.68 11.17 6.33
CA MET A 235 -13.90 10.40 6.58
C MET A 235 -13.76 9.44 7.77
N LEU A 236 -12.58 8.86 7.99
CA LEU A 236 -12.30 8.02 9.15
C LEU A 236 -12.11 8.84 10.44
N THR A 237 -11.61 10.07 10.34
CA THR A 237 -11.22 10.90 11.49
C THR A 237 -12.36 11.79 12.01
N ILE A 238 -13.20 12.37 11.13
CA ILE A 238 -14.31 13.24 11.54
C ILE A 238 -15.24 12.56 12.57
N PRO A 239 -15.69 11.31 12.35
CA PRO A 239 -16.57 10.63 13.30
C PRO A 239 -15.90 10.40 14.68
N LEU A 240 -14.57 10.26 14.71
CA LEU A 240 -13.79 10.12 15.94
C LEU A 240 -13.76 11.42 16.77
N ARG A 241 -14.00 12.58 16.14
CA ARG A 241 -13.95 13.91 16.80
C ARG A 241 -15.31 14.39 17.30
N ASN A 242 -16.40 14.06 16.58
CA ASN A 242 -17.72 14.68 16.79
C ASN A 242 -18.67 13.91 17.72
N THR A 243 -18.28 12.74 18.20
CA THR A 243 -19.05 12.05 19.24
C THR A 243 -18.73 12.73 20.58
N LYS A 244 -19.52 13.72 21.00
CA LYS A 244 -19.60 14.12 22.41
C LYS A 244 -20.54 13.14 23.10
#